data_AF-A0A528CYP3-F1
#
_entry.id   AF-A0A528CYP3-F1
#
_cell.length_a   1.000
_cell.length_b   1.000
_cell.length_c   1.000
_cell.angle_alpha   90.00
_cell.angle_beta   90.00
_cell.angle_gamma   90.00
#
_symmetry.space_group_name_H-M   'P 1'
#
loop_
_entity.id
_entity.type
_entity.pdbx_description
1 polymer ?
#
loop_
_entity_poly.entity_id
_entity_poly.type
_entity_poly.pdbx_seq_one_letter_code
_entity_poly.pdbx_strand_id
1 'polypeptide(L)'
;LSDRVEAGDDPCAAIARDVDIPAGGDVTLLWLLGDAASAEEASALVQHHRSKDFDQRLADNERTWRGFLDTIQVETPDKALNAMVNHWLPYQSLACRIRARSAFYQ
;
A
#
# COMPACT_ATOMS: atom_id res chain seq x y z
N LEU A 1 -2.39 -9.53 24.31
CA LEU A 1 -1.24 -8.60 24.27
C LEU A 1 -0.66 -8.52 25.68
N SER A 2 0.66 -8.43 25.81
CA SER A 2 1.39 -8.43 27.09
C SER A 2 1.47 -7.07 27.79
N ASP A 3 0.85 -6.02 27.23
CA ASP A 3 0.80 -4.65 27.77
C ASP A 3 2.18 -4.07 28.16
N ARG A 4 3.21 -4.45 27.41
CA ARG A 4 4.61 -4.07 27.66
C ARG A 4 5.00 -2.94 26.71
N VAL A 5 5.48 -1.82 27.27
CA VAL A 5 6.08 -0.70 26.52
C VAL A 5 7.52 -0.55 26.99
N GLU A 6 8.47 -0.75 26.06
CA GLU A 6 9.90 -0.61 26.32
C GLU A 6 10.54 0.34 25.31
N ALA A 7 11.37 1.25 25.80
CA ALA A 7 12.12 2.19 24.99
C ALA A 7 13.57 1.70 24.83
N GLY A 8 14.17 1.94 23.67
CA GLY A 8 15.59 1.66 23.42
C GLY A 8 15.89 0.40 22.60
N ASP A 9 14.86 -0.36 22.22
CA ASP A 9 14.97 -1.48 21.28
C ASP A 9 14.51 -1.09 19.87
N ASP A 10 14.81 -1.94 18.88
CA ASP A 10 14.28 -1.81 17.53
C ASP A 10 12.76 -2.09 17.54
N PRO A 11 11.90 -1.11 17.19
CA PRO A 11 10.46 -1.27 17.29
C PRO A 11 9.97 -2.31 16.27
N CYS A 12 9.27 -3.34 16.77
CA CYS A 12 8.67 -4.40 15.98
C CYS A 12 7.23 -4.63 16.42
N ALA A 13 6.30 -4.74 15.46
CA ALA A 13 4.93 -5.16 15.72
C ALA A 13 4.74 -6.64 15.33
N ALA A 14 4.56 -7.51 16.34
CA ALA A 14 4.22 -8.91 16.14
C ALA A 14 2.72 -9.14 16.45
N ILE A 15 1.96 -9.61 15.46
CA ILE A 15 0.52 -9.88 15.57
C ILE A 15 0.28 -11.38 15.43
N ALA A 16 -0.28 -12.01 16.45
CA ALA A 16 -0.65 -13.44 16.45
C ALA A 16 -2.15 -13.59 16.71
N ARG A 17 -2.82 -14.42 15.90
CA ARG A 17 -4.24 -14.76 16.03
C ARG A 17 -4.49 -16.18 15.56
N ASP A 18 -5.28 -16.92 16.33
CA ASP A 18 -5.85 -18.19 15.90
C ASP A 18 -7.00 -17.92 14.93
N VAL A 19 -7.06 -18.67 13.83
CA VAL A 19 -8.04 -18.51 12.76
C VAL A 19 -8.55 -19.89 12.36
N ASP A 20 -9.84 -20.13 12.59
CA ASP A 20 -10.50 -21.35 12.18
C ASP A 20 -11.01 -21.20 10.74
N ILE A 21 -10.54 -22.06 9.84
CA ILE A 21 -10.97 -22.09 8.44
C ILE A 21 -11.90 -23.29 8.24
N PRO A 22 -13.15 -23.09 7.80
CA PRO A 22 -14.09 -24.19 7.57
C PRO A 22 -13.68 -25.05 6.36
N ALA A 23 -14.12 -26.31 6.34
CA ALA A 23 -13.85 -27.22 5.23
C ALA A 23 -14.38 -26.65 3.91
N GLY A 24 -13.48 -26.45 2.94
CA GLY A 24 -13.82 -25.89 1.63
C GLY A 24 -14.13 -24.39 1.61
N GLY A 25 -13.93 -23.67 2.73
CA GLY A 25 -14.12 -22.22 2.80
C GLY A 25 -12.83 -21.43 2.93
N ASP A 26 -12.98 -20.12 3.07
CA ASP A 26 -11.90 -19.16 3.24
C ASP A 26 -12.18 -18.20 4.42
N VAL A 27 -11.11 -17.55 4.89
CA VAL A 27 -11.19 -16.45 5.86
C VAL A 27 -10.34 -15.30 5.32
N THR A 28 -10.93 -14.11 5.26
CA THR A 28 -10.22 -12.88 4.86
C THR A 28 -9.89 -12.05 6.10
N LEU A 29 -8.63 -11.64 6.20
CA LEU A 29 -8.14 -10.79 7.28
C LEU A 29 -7.64 -9.46 6.70
N LEU A 30 -8.07 -8.35 7.30
CA LEU A 30 -7.66 -7.00 6.92
C LEU A 30 -6.91 -6.34 8.08
N TRP A 31 -5.65 -5.99 7.83
CA TRP A 31 -4.84 -5.19 8.74
C TRP A 31 -4.73 -3.77 8.22
N LEU A 32 -4.94 -2.80 9.10
CA LEU A 32 -4.70 -1.38 8.82
C LEU A 32 -3.44 -0.99 9.58
N LEU A 33 -2.42 -0.56 8.83
CA LEU A 33 -1.16 -0.06 9.35
C LEU A 33 -1.02 1.41 8.99
N GLY A 34 -0.57 2.22 9.93
CA GLY A 34 -0.44 3.65 9.75
C GLY A 34 0.35 4.29 10.89
N ASP A 35 0.59 5.58 10.73
CA ASP A 35 1.26 6.44 11.70
C ASP A 35 0.34 7.64 12.01
N ALA A 36 0.34 8.10 13.26
CA ALA A 36 -0.53 9.17 13.74
C ALA A 36 0.13 9.90 14.90
N ALA A 37 -0.18 11.18 15.08
CA ALA A 37 0.42 12.00 16.13
C ALA A 37 -0.16 11.67 17.53
N SER A 38 -1.32 11.02 17.60
CA SER A 38 -1.93 10.59 18.87
C SER A 38 -2.78 9.32 18.73
N ALA A 39 -3.12 8.72 19.87
CA ALA A 39 -4.00 7.55 19.93
C ALA A 39 -5.44 7.85 19.46
N GLU A 40 -5.94 9.07 19.74
CA GLU A 40 -7.25 9.54 19.29
C GLU A 40 -7.28 9.68 17.77
N GLU A 41 -6.23 10.28 17.18
CA GLU A 41 -6.08 10.37 15.73
C GLU A 41 -5.97 8.99 15.10
N ALA A 42 -5.16 8.10 15.66
CA ALA A 42 -5.05 6.71 15.19
C ALA A 42 -6.41 5.99 15.22
N SER A 43 -7.19 6.16 16.29
CA SER A 43 -8.54 5.58 16.41
C SER A 43 -9.48 6.13 15.34
N ALA A 44 -9.48 7.45 15.13
CA ALA A 44 -10.28 8.10 14.10
C ALA A 44 -9.90 7.60 12.68
N LEU A 45 -8.61 7.49 12.39
CA LEU A 45 -8.10 6.92 11.13
C LEU A 45 -8.55 5.47 10.96
N VAL A 46 -8.43 4.63 11.98
CA VAL A 46 -8.88 3.24 11.92
C VAL A 46 -10.38 3.16 11.60
N GLN A 47 -11.23 3.95 12.26
CA GLN A 47 -12.66 3.96 11.99
C GLN A 47 -12.98 4.44 10.57
N HIS A 48 -12.36 5.55 10.14
CA HIS A 48 -12.49 6.05 8.78
C HIS A 48 -12.07 4.97 7.78
N HIS A 49 -10.93 4.32 8.01
CA HIS A 49 -10.37 3.40 7.06
C HIS A 49 -11.11 2.06 7.00
N ARG A 50 -11.66 1.58 8.13
CA ARG A 50 -12.52 0.39 8.20
C ARG A 50 -13.85 0.56 7.49
N SER A 51 -14.37 1.78 7.37
CA SER A 51 -15.68 2.01 6.73
C SER A 51 -15.68 1.79 5.21
N LYS A 52 -14.50 1.71 4.59
CA LYS A 52 -14.34 1.46 3.16
C LYS A 52 -13.83 0.05 2.91
N ASP A 53 -14.60 -0.68 2.12
CA ASP A 53 -14.29 -2.04 1.65
C ASP A 53 -12.92 -2.14 0.95
N PHE A 54 -12.25 -3.29 1.11
CA PHE A 54 -10.91 -3.52 0.58
C PHE A 54 -10.90 -3.55 -0.97
N ASP A 55 -11.86 -4.21 -1.60
CA ASP A 55 -11.90 -4.30 -3.06
C ASP A 55 -12.16 -2.93 -3.68
N GLN A 56 -13.02 -2.12 -3.05
CA GLN A 56 -13.20 -0.73 -3.45
C GLN A 56 -11.90 0.10 -3.29
N ARG A 57 -11.13 -0.12 -2.22
CA ARG A 57 -9.82 0.53 -2.04
C ARG A 57 -8.84 0.14 -3.14
N LEU A 58 -8.76 -1.15 -3.46
CA LEU A 58 -7.89 -1.66 -4.50
C LEU A 58 -8.28 -1.09 -5.86
N ALA A 59 -9.57 -1.13 -6.22
CA ALA A 59 -10.08 -0.61 -7.47
C ALA A 59 -9.80 0.90 -7.64
N ASP A 60 -9.94 1.70 -6.58
CA ASP A 60 -9.64 3.14 -6.64
C ASP A 60 -8.14 3.41 -6.78
N ASN A 61 -7.30 2.63 -6.09
CA ASN A 61 -5.84 2.73 -6.22
C ASN A 61 -5.41 2.37 -7.65
N GLU A 62 -5.93 1.28 -8.21
CA GLU A 62 -5.65 0.90 -9.59
C GLU A 62 -6.14 1.94 -10.59
N ARG A 63 -7.33 2.51 -10.40
CA ARG A 63 -7.87 3.58 -11.26
C ARG A 63 -6.97 4.80 -11.23
N THR A 64 -6.47 5.17 -10.05
CA THR A 64 -5.52 6.28 -9.89
C THR A 64 -4.22 6.00 -10.66
N TRP A 65 -3.67 4.79 -10.55
CA TRP A 65 -2.47 4.41 -11.27
C TRP A 65 -2.67 4.36 -12.78
N ARG A 66 -3.75 3.74 -13.26
CA ARG A 66 -4.10 3.74 -14.70
C ARG A 66 -4.22 5.16 -15.23
N GLY A 67 -5.00 6.01 -14.56
CA GLY A 67 -5.15 7.41 -14.95
C GLY A 67 -3.83 8.18 -15.04
N PHE A 68 -2.87 7.89 -14.16
CA PHE A 68 -1.53 8.48 -14.23
C PHE A 68 -0.71 7.90 -15.39
N LEU A 69 -0.59 6.57 -15.47
CA LEU A 69 0.27 5.88 -16.44
C LEU A 69 -0.22 6.06 -17.88
N ASP A 70 -1.54 6.16 -18.09
CA ASP A 70 -2.15 6.35 -19.41
C ASP A 70 -1.95 7.77 -19.97
N THR A 71 -1.36 8.69 -19.21
CA THR A 71 -1.13 10.08 -19.65
C THR A 71 -0.13 10.17 -20.81
N ILE A 72 0.87 9.29 -20.84
CA ILE A 72 1.88 9.21 -21.90
C ILE A 72 1.99 7.76 -22.36
N GLN A 73 1.75 7.52 -23.64
CA GLN A 73 1.84 6.20 -24.25
C GLN A 73 2.65 6.28 -25.53
N VAL A 74 3.59 5.34 -25.70
CA VAL A 74 4.30 5.10 -26.95
C VAL A 74 3.95 3.72 -27.49
N GLU A 75 3.93 3.61 -28.80
CA GLU A 75 3.80 2.35 -29.52
C GLU A 75 4.96 2.21 -30.49
N THR A 76 5.84 1.25 -30.22
CA THR A 76 6.99 0.91 -31.04
C THR A 76 6.99 -0.60 -31.35
N PRO A 77 7.75 -1.06 -32.36
CA PRO A 77 7.95 -2.49 -32.61
C PRO A 77 8.59 -3.24 -31.42
N ASP A 78 9.29 -2.52 -30.54
CA ASP A 78 9.85 -3.08 -29.32
C ASP A 78 8.85 -2.99 -28.16
N LYS A 79 8.22 -4.12 -27.84
CA LYS A 79 7.26 -4.22 -26.73
C LYS A 79 7.89 -3.96 -25.36
N ALA A 80 9.17 -4.25 -25.18
CA ALA A 80 9.85 -3.99 -23.92
C ALA A 80 10.04 -2.48 -23.72
N LEU A 81 10.39 -1.76 -24.78
CA LEU A 81 10.45 -0.30 -24.74
C LEU A 81 9.08 0.31 -24.40
N ASN A 82 8.01 -0.17 -25.02
CA ASN A 82 6.65 0.28 -24.71
C ASN A 82 6.31 0.06 -23.23
N ALA A 83 6.61 -1.12 -22.68
CA ALA A 83 6.36 -1.41 -21.26
C ALA A 83 7.19 -0.51 -20.33
N MET A 84 8.45 -0.25 -20.66
CA MET A 84 9.30 0.64 -19.88
C MET A 84 8.77 2.08 -19.85
N VAL A 85 8.47 2.65 -21.02
CA VAL A 85 8.06 4.05 -21.14
C VAL A 85 6.64 4.27 -20.63
N ASN A 86 5.72 3.35 -20.91
CA ASN A 86 4.30 3.52 -20.59
C ASN A 86 3.97 3.17 -19.13
N HIS A 87 4.81 2.38 -18.45
CA HIS A 87 4.51 1.89 -17.10
C HIS A 87 5.66 2.15 -16.13
N TRP A 88 6.83 1.56 -16.36
CA TRP A 88 7.85 1.45 -15.32
C TRP A 88 8.59 2.76 -15.03
N LEU A 89 9.03 3.50 -16.06
CA LEU A 89 9.78 4.75 -15.86
C LEU A 89 8.93 5.85 -15.21
N PRO A 90 7.66 6.08 -15.60
CA PRO A 90 6.78 7.03 -14.91
C PRO A 90 6.45 6.58 -13.49
N TYR A 91 6.11 5.29 -13.29
CA TYR A 91 5.84 4.73 -11.97
C TYR A 91 7.02 4.96 -11.02
N GLN A 92 8.24 4.57 -11.43
CA GLN A 92 9.45 4.70 -10.62
C GLN A 92 9.73 6.18 -10.30
N SER A 93 9.56 7.08 -11.27
CA SER A 93 9.76 8.50 -11.04
C SER A 93 8.80 9.05 -9.98
N LEU A 94 7.50 8.73 -10.07
CA LEU A 94 6.52 9.20 -9.10
C LEU A 94 6.68 8.53 -7.73
N ALA A 95 6.76 7.20 -7.71
CA ALA A 95 6.82 6.41 -6.48
C ALA A 95 8.10 6.70 -5.70
N CYS A 96 9.26 6.63 -6.36
CA CYS A 96 10.54 6.72 -5.67
C CYS A 96 11.02 8.17 -5.49
N ARG A 97 10.97 9.00 -6.55
CA ARG A 97 11.56 10.36 -6.46
C ARG A 97 10.65 11.35 -5.75
N ILE A 98 9.34 11.28 -6.00
CA ILE A 98 8.39 12.25 -5.47
C ILE A 98 7.80 11.81 -4.13
N ARG A 99 7.25 10.59 -4.06
CA ARG A 99 6.55 10.11 -2.86
C ARG A 99 7.53 9.64 -1.79
N ALA A 100 8.35 8.63 -2.10
CA ALA A 100 9.28 8.06 -1.13
C ALA A 100 10.54 8.92 -0.91
N ARG A 101 10.86 9.82 -1.87
CA ARG A 101 12.08 10.64 -1.88
C ARG A 101 13.36 9.82 -1.67
N SER A 102 13.36 8.59 -2.19
CA SER A 102 14.35 7.55 -1.88
C SER A 102 15.15 7.07 -3.10
N ALA A 103 15.06 7.76 -4.23
CA ALA A 103 15.80 7.41 -5.45
C ALA A 103 17.04 8.32 -5.65
N PHE A 104 18.11 7.72 -6.17
CA PHE A 104 19.32 8.44 -6.56
C PHE A 104 19.02 9.50 -7.63
N TYR A 105 19.60 10.68 -7.48
CA TYR A 105 19.78 11.62 -8.58
C TYR A 105 20.72 10.94 -9.59
N GLN A 106 20.25 10.75 -10.83
CA GLN A 106 21.12 10.48 -11.96
C GLN A 106 21.53 11.81 -12.59
#